data_AF-A0A974WPP4-F1
#
_entry.id   AF-A0A974WPP4-F1
#
_cell.length_a   1.000
_cell.length_b   1.000
_cell.length_c   1.000
_cell.angle_alpha   90.00
_cell.angle_beta   90.00
_cell.angle_gamma   90.00
#
_symmetry.space_group_name_H-M   'P 1'
#
loop_
_entity.id
_entity.type
_entity.pdbx_description
1 polymer ?
#
loop_
_entity_poly.entity_id
_entity_poly.type
_entity_poly.pdbx_seq_one_letter_code
_entity_poly.pdbx_strand_id
1 'polypeptide(L)'
;MRGTTSLTACALLGLALLGPTATASGAEDADPPTCLGLTATIVGTPREELAGTPGDDVIVTNSAQPVVAGDGDDVVCVTTAENDTYPSGVDLDAGPGDDVVVATATGSNTQTDLGPGRDVFHGGDKEDWIEASLDDTVVADRGGDLVTYTIARGAPVPDIVGTLTARRTDGWIKVVAPGRRLVMDGREGVVRLDGRVVTTIGVPPRMLYGVAQRVTLLGTPGVDRLAGAACGQSVLRGLGGDDELVTFLDRATPRPECPHRRVSAFGGAGDDEIIGTAYDDVLRGGPGRDDIRGQGGDDVLLGGPGRDRADGGKGRDRCDAERERRCER
;
A
#
# COMPACT_ATOMS: atom_id res chain seq x y z
N MET A 1 22.00 102.74 -20.79
CA MET A 1 21.94 102.81 -19.30
C MET A 1 22.56 101.52 -18.77
N ARG A 2 23.57 101.66 -17.89
CA ARG A 2 24.07 100.77 -16.80
C ARG A 2 23.83 99.25 -16.94
N GLY A 3 24.79 98.36 -16.74
CA GLY A 3 26.13 98.45 -16.17
C GLY A 3 26.79 97.07 -16.12
N THR A 4 28.10 97.09 -15.91
CA THR A 4 29.02 95.97 -15.68
C THR A 4 28.74 95.24 -14.37
N THR A 5 28.97 93.92 -14.29
CA THR A 5 29.90 93.27 -13.32
C THR A 5 30.01 91.75 -13.53
N SER A 6 31.24 91.26 -13.33
CA SER A 6 31.74 89.88 -13.37
C SER A 6 31.51 89.14 -12.04
N LEU A 7 31.53 87.79 -12.03
CA LEU A 7 31.95 86.96 -10.87
C LEU A 7 32.18 85.47 -11.24
N THR A 8 33.46 85.15 -11.45
CA THR A 8 34.31 84.13 -10.81
C THR A 8 33.73 82.82 -10.20
N ALA A 9 34.27 81.70 -10.73
CA ALA A 9 34.77 80.45 -10.10
C ALA A 9 33.94 79.58 -9.14
N CYS A 10 33.92 78.27 -9.40
CA CYS A 10 34.48 77.27 -8.47
C CYS A 10 34.65 75.89 -9.14
N ALA A 11 35.88 75.38 -9.14
CA ALA A 11 36.20 73.98 -9.43
C ALA A 11 36.15 73.18 -8.12
N LEU A 12 35.56 71.98 -8.14
CA LEU A 12 35.70 71.01 -7.05
C LEU A 12 35.99 69.62 -7.62
N LEU A 13 37.08 69.07 -7.10
CA LEU A 13 37.71 67.77 -7.36
C LEU A 13 36.75 66.59 -7.17
N GLY A 14 36.81 65.64 -8.10
CA GLY A 14 36.32 64.29 -7.89
C GLY A 14 37.28 63.50 -6.99
N LEU A 15 36.76 63.00 -5.86
CA LEU A 15 37.42 62.03 -5.00
C LEU A 15 36.85 60.65 -5.34
N ALA A 16 37.65 59.80 -5.98
CA ALA A 16 37.30 58.40 -6.24
C ALA A 16 37.45 57.59 -4.94
N LEU A 17 36.32 57.16 -4.37
CA LEU A 17 36.28 56.15 -3.32
C LEU A 17 36.23 54.77 -3.98
N LEU A 18 37.37 54.06 -3.92
CA LEU A 18 37.45 52.62 -4.16
C LEU A 18 36.66 51.90 -3.06
N GLY A 19 35.46 51.42 -3.38
CA GLY A 19 34.75 50.46 -2.55
C GLY A 19 35.38 49.07 -2.70
N PRO A 20 35.54 48.29 -1.63
CA PRO A 20 36.02 46.92 -1.74
C PRO A 20 35.01 46.10 -2.53
N THR A 21 35.46 45.46 -3.60
CA THR A 21 34.72 44.39 -4.28
C THR A 21 34.55 43.26 -3.26
N ALA A 22 33.35 43.15 -2.71
CA ALA A 22 32.93 41.94 -2.01
C ALA A 22 33.05 40.81 -3.03
N THR A 23 34.01 39.93 -2.78
CA THR A 23 34.11 38.63 -3.43
C THR A 23 32.80 37.91 -3.16
N ALA A 24 31.99 37.72 -4.20
CA ALA A 24 30.98 36.69 -4.18
C ALA A 24 31.71 35.37 -3.93
N SER A 25 31.68 34.90 -2.68
CA SER A 25 32.04 33.53 -2.36
C SER A 25 31.14 32.66 -3.23
N GLY A 26 31.75 31.81 -4.06
CA GLY A 26 31.04 30.91 -4.92
C GLY A 26 29.97 30.18 -4.11
N ALA A 27 28.75 30.15 -4.64
CA ALA A 27 27.98 28.94 -4.51
C ALA A 27 28.89 27.87 -5.10
N GLU A 28 29.50 27.05 -4.25
CA GLU A 28 30.12 25.81 -4.70
C GLU A 28 29.02 25.10 -5.50
N ASP A 29 29.30 24.80 -6.77
CA ASP A 29 28.49 23.90 -7.60
C ASP A 29 28.40 22.59 -6.82
N ALA A 30 27.41 22.47 -5.94
CA ALA A 30 27.05 21.20 -5.35
C ALA A 30 26.67 20.31 -6.53
N ASP A 31 27.28 19.12 -6.61
CA ASP A 31 26.91 18.14 -7.62
C ASP A 31 25.37 18.01 -7.60
N PRO A 32 24.72 18.05 -8.78
CA PRO A 32 23.27 18.01 -8.84
C PRO A 32 22.78 16.74 -8.13
N PRO A 33 21.65 16.81 -7.38
CA PRO A 33 21.09 15.64 -6.72
C PRO A 33 20.93 14.48 -7.70
N THR A 34 21.13 13.26 -7.20
CA THR A 34 21.00 12.06 -8.02
C THR A 34 19.97 11.12 -7.44
N CYS A 35 19.32 10.36 -8.33
CA CYS A 35 18.47 9.23 -7.97
C CYS A 35 19.02 7.97 -8.63
N LEU A 36 19.34 6.93 -7.84
CA LEU A 36 19.98 5.71 -8.34
C LEU A 36 21.27 5.95 -9.17
N GLY A 37 21.97 7.06 -8.90
CA GLY A 37 23.16 7.49 -9.64
C GLY A 37 22.89 8.24 -10.94
N LEU A 38 21.63 8.46 -11.30
CA LEU A 38 21.22 9.33 -12.41
C LEU A 38 21.07 10.77 -11.91
N THR A 39 21.53 11.73 -12.70
CA THR A 39 21.37 13.16 -12.40
C THR A 39 19.90 13.57 -12.50
N ALA A 40 19.39 14.24 -11.47
CA ALA A 40 18.01 14.72 -11.46
C ALA A 40 17.75 15.73 -12.60
N THR A 41 16.68 15.52 -13.35
CA THR A 41 16.11 16.51 -14.27
C THR A 41 15.25 17.52 -13.51
N ILE A 42 14.63 17.06 -12.41
CA ILE A 42 13.71 17.86 -11.59
C ILE A 42 14.03 17.64 -10.11
N VAL A 43 14.14 18.74 -9.37
CA VAL A 43 14.35 18.73 -7.92
C VAL A 43 13.25 19.54 -7.27
N GLY A 44 12.56 18.94 -6.30
CA GLY A 44 11.46 19.58 -5.61
C GLY A 44 11.89 20.68 -4.64
N THR A 45 10.94 21.58 -4.39
CA THR A 45 11.03 22.55 -3.29
C THR A 45 10.28 21.99 -2.08
N PRO A 46 10.84 22.08 -0.85
CA PRO A 46 10.19 21.52 0.33
C PRO A 46 8.79 22.08 0.54
N ARG A 47 7.80 21.19 0.70
CA ARG A 47 6.36 21.50 0.90
C ARG A 47 5.67 22.22 -0.26
N GLU A 48 6.25 22.20 -1.44
CA GLU A 48 5.58 22.63 -2.66
C GLU A 48 5.16 21.43 -3.49
N GLU A 49 4.16 21.63 -4.34
CA GLU A 49 3.76 20.64 -5.35
C GLU A 49 4.90 20.47 -6.36
N LEU A 50 5.21 19.22 -6.70
CA LEU A 50 6.17 18.87 -7.74
C LEU A 50 5.40 18.19 -8.87
N ALA A 51 5.40 18.84 -10.03
CA ALA A 51 4.91 18.24 -11.26
C ALA A 51 6.11 17.98 -12.18
N GLY A 52 6.23 16.76 -12.69
CA GLY A 52 7.19 16.44 -13.73
C GLY A 52 6.70 16.89 -15.10
N THR A 53 7.38 16.41 -16.13
CA THR A 53 7.16 16.80 -17.52
C THR A 53 6.73 15.61 -18.37
N PRO A 54 6.24 15.84 -19.60
CA PRO A 54 6.07 14.73 -20.53
C PRO A 54 7.43 14.16 -20.97
N GLY A 55 7.61 12.85 -20.82
CA GLY A 55 8.81 12.08 -21.12
C GLY A 55 9.63 11.76 -19.87
N ASP A 56 10.59 10.86 -20.03
CA ASP A 56 11.37 10.28 -18.92
C ASP A 56 12.08 11.34 -18.06
N ASP A 57 11.67 11.45 -16.80
CA ASP A 57 12.23 12.33 -15.79
C ASP A 57 13.03 11.58 -14.71
N VAL A 58 14.02 12.26 -14.15
CA VAL A 58 14.72 11.82 -12.93
C VAL A 58 14.39 12.83 -11.84
N ILE A 59 13.52 12.43 -10.92
CA ILE A 59 12.93 13.30 -9.92
C ILE A 59 13.54 13.04 -8.53
N VAL A 60 13.98 14.11 -7.87
CA VAL A 60 14.35 14.09 -6.45
C VAL A 60 13.39 14.99 -5.68
N THR A 61 12.57 14.42 -4.79
CA THR A 61 11.42 15.14 -4.22
C THR A 61 11.81 16.23 -3.23
N ASN A 62 12.86 16.05 -2.42
CA ASN A 62 13.35 17.06 -1.47
C ASN A 62 12.22 17.65 -0.59
N SER A 63 11.43 16.79 0.04
CA SER A 63 10.23 17.13 0.83
C SER A 63 9.08 17.81 0.05
N ALA A 64 9.12 17.85 -1.28
CA ALA A 64 7.98 18.28 -2.09
C ALA A 64 6.79 17.33 -1.92
N GLN A 65 5.58 17.88 -1.93
CA GLN A 65 4.32 17.14 -1.85
C GLN A 65 3.12 18.04 -2.23
N PRO A 66 2.11 17.50 -2.95
CA PRO A 66 2.12 16.19 -3.60
C PRO A 66 3.12 16.14 -4.77
N VAL A 67 3.45 14.94 -5.21
CA VAL A 67 4.34 14.67 -6.36
C VAL A 67 3.53 14.01 -7.46
N VAL A 68 3.60 14.54 -8.67
CA VAL A 68 3.02 13.95 -9.89
C VAL A 68 4.15 13.85 -10.91
N ALA A 69 4.59 12.64 -11.25
CA ALA A 69 5.76 12.46 -12.12
C ALA A 69 5.41 12.76 -13.59
N GLY A 70 4.35 12.17 -14.14
CA GLY A 70 3.81 12.59 -15.43
C GLY A 70 3.60 11.41 -16.37
N ASP A 71 3.79 11.64 -17.67
CA ASP A 71 3.84 10.55 -18.66
C ASP A 71 5.32 10.27 -18.96
N GLY A 72 5.75 9.02 -19.07
CA GLY A 72 7.14 8.67 -19.38
C GLY A 72 7.68 7.59 -18.45
N ASP A 73 8.85 7.03 -18.74
CA ASP A 73 9.47 6.05 -17.83
C ASP A 73 10.31 6.82 -16.79
N ASP A 74 9.70 7.17 -15.67
CA ASP A 74 10.25 8.08 -14.66
C ASP A 74 11.04 7.36 -13.55
N VAL A 75 12.03 8.05 -13.00
CA VAL A 75 12.79 7.58 -11.84
C VAL A 75 12.65 8.60 -10.71
N VAL A 76 11.86 8.25 -9.69
CA VAL A 76 11.52 9.13 -8.56
C VAL A 76 12.18 8.67 -7.27
N CYS A 77 13.11 9.46 -6.75
CA CYS A 77 13.65 9.27 -5.40
C CYS A 77 12.94 10.18 -4.42
N VAL A 78 12.22 9.57 -3.48
CA VAL A 78 11.60 10.30 -2.37
C VAL A 78 12.69 10.62 -1.36
N THR A 79 12.92 11.92 -1.14
CA THR A 79 13.94 12.42 -0.21
C THR A 79 13.35 13.49 0.70
N THR A 80 13.97 13.67 1.87
CA THR A 80 13.61 14.72 2.82
C THR A 80 14.64 15.84 2.80
N ALA A 81 14.20 17.09 2.76
CA ALA A 81 15.08 18.24 2.83
C ALA A 81 15.80 18.33 4.19
N GLU A 82 17.06 18.76 4.19
CA GLU A 82 17.89 18.78 5.42
C GLU A 82 17.27 19.61 6.58
N ASN A 83 16.51 20.65 6.25
CA ASN A 83 15.85 21.52 7.24
C ASN A 83 14.40 21.11 7.54
N ASP A 84 13.92 20.02 6.96
CA ASP A 84 12.58 19.52 7.21
C ASP A 84 12.55 18.59 8.42
N THR A 85 12.17 19.15 9.57
CA THR A 85 12.09 18.44 10.85
C THR A 85 10.75 17.73 11.08
N TYR A 86 9.77 17.92 10.19
CA TYR A 86 8.46 17.26 10.24
C TYR A 86 8.08 16.80 8.84
N PRO A 87 8.77 15.78 8.30
CA PRO A 87 8.43 15.27 6.99
C PRO A 87 7.08 14.55 7.11
N SER A 88 6.03 15.15 6.55
CA SER A 88 4.73 14.50 6.36
C SER A 88 4.87 13.37 5.34
N GLY A 89 3.89 12.47 5.32
CA GLY A 89 3.84 11.43 4.30
C GLY A 89 3.80 12.06 2.91
N VAL A 90 4.47 11.44 1.94
CA VAL A 90 4.51 11.93 0.56
C VAL A 90 3.41 11.25 -0.24
N ASP A 91 2.50 12.04 -0.79
CA ASP A 91 1.51 11.59 -1.78
C ASP A 91 2.17 11.68 -3.17
N LEU A 92 2.29 10.54 -3.85
CA LEU A 92 3.02 10.38 -5.11
C LEU A 92 2.12 9.67 -6.13
N ASP A 93 1.95 10.29 -7.29
CA ASP A 93 1.39 9.69 -8.50
C ASP A 93 2.52 9.57 -9.52
N ALA A 94 2.90 8.33 -9.86
CA ALA A 94 3.94 8.08 -10.86
C ALA A 94 3.41 8.34 -12.28
N GLY A 95 2.10 8.16 -12.50
CA GLY A 95 1.48 8.36 -13.80
C GLY A 95 1.71 7.19 -14.76
N PRO A 96 1.53 7.38 -16.08
CA PRO A 96 1.73 6.33 -17.08
C PRO A 96 3.18 6.16 -17.51
N GLY A 97 3.68 4.92 -17.52
CA GLY A 97 5.04 4.57 -17.94
C GLY A 97 5.56 3.36 -17.18
N ASP A 98 6.75 2.86 -17.51
CA ASP A 98 7.42 1.86 -16.68
C ASP A 98 8.30 2.58 -15.64
N ASP A 99 7.72 2.93 -14.49
CA ASP A 99 8.32 3.85 -13.50
C ASP A 99 9.14 3.14 -12.41
N VAL A 100 10.06 3.88 -11.80
CA VAL A 100 10.84 3.44 -10.64
C VAL A 100 10.72 4.44 -9.50
N VAL A 101 10.07 4.03 -8.41
CA VAL A 101 9.92 4.83 -7.19
C VAL A 101 10.78 4.27 -6.07
N VAL A 102 11.62 5.11 -5.48
CA VAL A 102 12.51 4.75 -4.37
C VAL A 102 12.23 5.62 -3.15
N ALA A 103 11.57 5.04 -2.15
CA ALA A 103 11.26 5.65 -0.87
C ALA A 103 12.26 5.29 0.26
N THR A 104 13.31 4.52 -0.04
CA THR A 104 14.29 4.01 0.95
C THR A 104 15.01 5.07 1.80
N ALA A 105 15.03 6.34 1.38
CA ALA A 105 15.81 7.39 2.02
C ALA A 105 15.02 8.26 3.01
N THR A 106 13.72 7.99 3.23
CA THR A 106 12.85 8.89 3.99
C THR A 106 12.66 8.49 5.45
N GLY A 107 12.48 9.50 6.32
CA GLY A 107 11.90 9.33 7.64
C GLY A 107 10.37 9.24 7.64
N SER A 108 9.73 9.16 6.47
CA SER A 108 8.29 9.31 6.28
C SER A 108 7.70 8.21 5.44
N ASN A 109 6.44 7.89 5.72
CA ASN A 109 5.61 7.03 4.89
C ASN A 109 5.33 7.66 3.53
N THR A 110 5.03 6.82 2.54
CA THR A 110 4.52 7.26 1.24
C THR A 110 3.11 6.74 1.01
N GLN A 111 2.33 7.50 0.26
CA GLN A 111 1.14 7.03 -0.41
C GLN A 111 1.44 7.15 -1.90
N THR A 112 1.62 6.02 -2.56
CA THR A 112 2.11 5.95 -3.94
C THR A 112 1.07 5.25 -4.82
N ASP A 113 0.59 5.93 -5.84
CA ASP A 113 -0.07 5.31 -6.99
C ASP A 113 0.98 5.13 -8.09
N LEU A 114 1.26 3.88 -8.46
CA LEU A 114 2.21 3.56 -9.52
C LEU A 114 1.60 3.77 -10.91
N GLY A 115 0.28 3.87 -11.02
CA GLY A 115 -0.36 4.09 -12.30
C GLY A 115 -0.27 2.88 -13.25
N PRO A 116 -0.49 3.11 -14.56
CA PRO A 116 -0.42 2.08 -15.58
C PRO A 116 0.98 1.92 -16.17
N GLY A 117 1.52 0.72 -16.05
CA GLY A 117 2.76 0.31 -16.69
C GLY A 117 3.33 -0.88 -15.94
N ARG A 118 4.62 -1.14 -16.12
CA ARG A 118 5.33 -2.14 -15.33
C ARG A 118 6.29 -1.45 -14.37
N ASP A 119 5.77 -1.18 -13.19
CA ASP A 119 6.43 -0.28 -12.26
C ASP A 119 7.29 -1.02 -11.24
N VAL A 120 8.22 -0.30 -10.63
CA VAL A 120 9.07 -0.79 -9.56
C VAL A 120 9.01 0.15 -8.36
N PHE A 121 8.56 -0.36 -7.23
CA PHE A 121 8.59 0.36 -5.95
C PHE A 121 9.62 -0.22 -5.00
N HIS A 122 10.43 0.63 -4.39
CA HIS A 122 11.37 0.28 -3.32
C HIS A 122 11.07 1.08 -2.05
N GLY A 123 10.42 0.43 -1.09
CA GLY A 123 10.03 1.01 0.20
C GLY A 123 11.20 1.25 1.15
N GLY A 124 11.04 2.24 2.03
CA GLY A 124 11.92 2.51 3.18
C GLY A 124 11.27 2.12 4.50
N ASP A 125 11.99 2.16 5.64
CA ASP A 125 11.61 1.47 6.91
C ASP A 125 10.29 1.98 7.58
N LYS A 126 9.47 2.76 6.88
CA LYS A 126 8.20 3.36 7.29
C LYS A 126 7.05 2.68 6.55
N GLU A 127 5.87 2.71 7.14
CA GLU A 127 4.70 2.06 6.53
C GLU A 127 4.31 2.79 5.24
N ASP A 128 4.49 2.15 4.09
CA ASP A 128 4.11 2.69 2.79
C ASP A 128 2.73 2.18 2.35
N TRP A 129 1.95 3.03 1.68
CA TRP A 129 0.71 2.67 1.00
C TRP A 129 0.94 2.69 -0.50
N ILE A 130 0.83 1.53 -1.15
CA ILE A 130 1.09 1.39 -2.58
C ILE A 130 -0.19 0.93 -3.28
N GLU A 131 -0.68 1.69 -4.25
CA GLU A 131 -1.62 1.21 -5.27
C GLU A 131 -0.80 0.80 -6.49
N ALA A 132 -0.92 -0.48 -6.85
CA ALA A 132 -0.09 -1.13 -7.86
C ALA A 132 -0.93 -1.96 -8.86
N SER A 133 -0.41 -2.10 -10.06
CA SER A 133 -0.80 -3.09 -11.05
C SER A 133 -0.18 -4.45 -10.72
N LEU A 134 -0.80 -5.54 -11.20
CA LEU A 134 -0.38 -6.90 -10.82
C LEU A 134 0.96 -7.33 -11.42
N ASP A 135 1.40 -6.65 -12.46
CA ASP A 135 2.66 -6.84 -13.17
C ASP A 135 3.84 -6.04 -12.57
N ASP A 136 3.56 -5.20 -11.57
CA ASP A 136 4.55 -4.40 -10.88
C ASP A 136 5.45 -5.25 -9.98
N THR A 137 6.62 -4.68 -9.71
CA THR A 137 7.58 -5.20 -8.74
C THR A 137 7.61 -4.30 -7.51
N VAL A 138 7.03 -4.76 -6.42
CA VAL A 138 7.03 -4.01 -5.17
C VAL A 138 8.00 -4.67 -4.20
N VAL A 139 9.02 -3.94 -3.77
CA VAL A 139 9.93 -4.33 -2.71
C VAL A 139 9.52 -3.56 -1.45
N ALA A 140 8.54 -4.13 -0.75
CA ALA A 140 8.10 -3.69 0.56
C ALA A 140 9.15 -4.06 1.63
N ASP A 141 9.27 -3.26 2.67
CA ASP A 141 10.31 -3.43 3.66
C ASP A 141 9.78 -3.78 5.06
N ARG A 142 10.38 -3.29 6.14
CA ARG A 142 9.96 -3.55 7.53
C ARG A 142 8.83 -2.63 8.01
N GLY A 143 8.44 -1.64 7.22
CA GLY A 143 7.49 -0.59 7.58
C GLY A 143 6.07 -1.05 7.93
N GLY A 144 5.65 -2.26 7.56
CA GLY A 144 4.23 -2.64 7.67
C GLY A 144 3.40 -2.17 6.47
N ASP A 145 4.02 -2.22 5.29
CA ASP A 145 3.48 -1.64 4.05
C ASP A 145 2.17 -2.28 3.61
N LEU A 146 1.22 -1.46 3.16
CA LEU A 146 -0.02 -1.91 2.55
C LEU A 146 0.08 -1.79 1.03
N VAL A 147 0.11 -2.94 0.36
CA VAL A 147 0.09 -3.02 -1.09
C VAL A 147 -1.32 -3.41 -1.54
N THR A 148 -1.95 -2.56 -2.33
CA THR A 148 -3.26 -2.78 -2.92
C THR A 148 -3.14 -2.95 -4.42
N TYR A 149 -3.60 -4.09 -4.92
CA TYR A 149 -3.74 -4.35 -6.34
C TYR A 149 -5.21 -4.23 -6.75
N THR A 150 -5.52 -3.30 -7.65
CA THR A 150 -6.89 -3.08 -8.15
C THR A 150 -7.01 -3.54 -9.60
N ILE A 151 -7.93 -4.47 -9.87
CA ILE A 151 -8.22 -4.98 -11.22
C ILE A 151 -9.64 -4.58 -11.59
N ALA A 152 -9.76 -3.69 -12.57
CA ALA A 152 -11.07 -3.24 -13.04
C ALA A 152 -11.93 -4.42 -13.55
N ARG A 153 -13.25 -4.32 -13.32
CA ARG A 153 -14.19 -5.35 -13.78
C ARG A 153 -14.12 -5.50 -15.30
N GLY A 154 -13.90 -6.74 -15.76
CA GLY A 154 -13.85 -7.06 -17.19
C GLY A 154 -12.51 -6.75 -17.85
N ALA A 155 -11.55 -6.12 -17.15
CA ALA A 155 -10.19 -5.98 -17.63
C ALA A 155 -9.57 -7.37 -17.92
N PRO A 156 -8.76 -7.53 -18.97
CA PRO A 156 -8.09 -8.80 -19.25
C PRO A 156 -7.29 -9.25 -18.02
N VAL A 157 -7.26 -10.56 -17.78
CA VAL A 157 -6.37 -11.10 -16.74
C VAL A 157 -4.94 -10.96 -17.28
N PRO A 158 -4.02 -10.28 -16.56
CA PRO A 158 -2.65 -10.15 -17.00
C PRO A 158 -2.02 -11.52 -17.26
N ASP A 159 -1.26 -11.62 -18.35
CA ASP A 159 -0.42 -12.80 -18.63
C ASP A 159 0.94 -12.71 -17.91
N ILE A 160 1.24 -11.55 -17.32
CA ILE A 160 2.50 -11.22 -16.64
C ILE A 160 2.37 -11.54 -15.15
N VAL A 161 3.49 -11.91 -14.55
CA VAL A 161 3.64 -12.16 -13.12
C VAL A 161 4.48 -11.03 -12.52
N GLY A 162 3.84 -10.13 -11.77
CA GLY A 162 4.55 -9.19 -10.90
C GLY A 162 5.19 -9.91 -9.72
N THR A 163 6.06 -9.20 -9.00
CA THR A 163 6.73 -9.76 -7.82
C THR A 163 6.63 -8.80 -6.65
N LEU A 164 5.95 -9.23 -5.60
CA LEU A 164 5.98 -8.57 -4.31
C LEU A 164 7.03 -9.23 -3.43
N THR A 165 8.05 -8.50 -3.01
CA THR A 165 9.00 -8.95 -2.00
C THR A 165 8.85 -8.09 -0.75
N ALA A 166 8.25 -8.62 0.31
CA ALA A 166 8.19 -7.93 1.61
C ALA A 166 9.30 -8.43 2.54
N ARG A 167 9.94 -7.58 3.34
CA ARG A 167 10.94 -8.03 4.35
C ARG A 167 10.30 -8.12 5.75
N ARG A 168 9.54 -9.20 5.99
CA ARG A 168 8.97 -9.66 7.29
C ARG A 168 7.66 -8.99 7.78
N THR A 169 7.00 -9.79 8.63
CA THR A 169 5.89 -9.66 9.59
C THR A 169 4.64 -8.81 9.37
N ASP A 170 4.65 -7.68 8.67
CA ASP A 170 3.53 -6.72 8.86
C ASP A 170 2.93 -6.15 7.57
N GLY A 171 3.43 -6.54 6.39
CA GLY A 171 2.88 -6.08 5.13
C GLY A 171 1.49 -6.64 4.82
N TRP A 172 0.57 -5.77 4.40
CA TRP A 172 -0.79 -6.12 3.99
C TRP A 172 -0.86 -6.26 2.48
N ILE A 173 -1.39 -7.37 2.00
CA ILE A 173 -1.67 -7.54 0.57
C ILE A 173 -3.17 -7.52 0.37
N LYS A 174 -3.66 -6.47 -0.28
CA LYS A 174 -5.04 -6.37 -0.72
C LYS A 174 -5.11 -6.59 -2.23
N VAL A 175 -5.99 -7.48 -2.69
CA VAL A 175 -6.31 -7.61 -4.12
C VAL A 175 -7.81 -7.42 -4.31
N VAL A 176 -8.16 -6.46 -5.15
CA VAL A 176 -9.53 -6.10 -5.51
C VAL A 176 -9.78 -6.51 -6.97
N ALA A 177 -10.48 -7.63 -7.16
CA ALA A 177 -10.76 -8.23 -8.48
C ALA A 177 -12.27 -8.53 -8.64
N PRO A 178 -13.14 -7.50 -8.75
CA PRO A 178 -14.57 -7.68 -8.93
C PRO A 178 -14.90 -8.58 -10.13
N GLY A 179 -15.84 -9.51 -9.93
CA GLY A 179 -16.28 -10.44 -10.97
C GLY A 179 -15.35 -11.63 -11.23
N ARG A 180 -14.22 -11.73 -10.51
CA ARG A 180 -13.20 -12.78 -10.71
C ARG A 180 -13.21 -13.85 -9.62
N ARG A 181 -12.61 -15.00 -9.90
CA ARG A 181 -12.21 -15.98 -8.89
C ARG A 181 -10.78 -15.68 -8.45
N LEU A 182 -10.62 -15.23 -7.21
CA LEU A 182 -9.34 -14.92 -6.59
C LEU A 182 -8.90 -16.07 -5.67
N VAL A 183 -7.65 -16.50 -5.81
CA VAL A 183 -6.96 -17.39 -4.86
C VAL A 183 -5.66 -16.73 -4.44
N MET A 184 -5.42 -16.61 -3.14
CA MET A 184 -4.13 -16.22 -2.59
C MET A 184 -3.62 -17.37 -1.74
N ASP A 185 -2.44 -17.88 -2.06
CA ASP A 185 -1.79 -18.95 -1.32
C ASP A 185 -0.50 -18.41 -0.69
N GLY A 186 -0.56 -18.13 0.62
CA GLY A 186 0.56 -17.61 1.40
C GLY A 186 1.69 -18.62 1.58
N ARG A 187 1.40 -19.93 1.50
CA ARG A 187 2.42 -20.98 1.57
C ARG A 187 3.20 -21.12 0.27
N GLU A 188 2.52 -21.03 -0.87
CA GLU A 188 3.15 -21.02 -2.19
C GLU A 188 3.70 -19.63 -2.58
N GLY A 189 3.24 -18.57 -1.92
CA GLY A 189 3.59 -17.19 -2.26
C GLY A 189 3.04 -16.81 -3.64
N VAL A 190 1.77 -17.10 -3.92
CA VAL A 190 1.18 -16.85 -5.25
C VAL A 190 -0.23 -16.30 -5.16
N VAL A 191 -0.55 -15.40 -6.08
CA VAL A 191 -1.90 -14.90 -6.33
C VAL A 191 -2.36 -15.41 -7.68
N ARG A 192 -3.58 -15.97 -7.71
CA ARG A 192 -4.22 -16.46 -8.92
C ARG A 192 -5.55 -15.78 -9.19
N LEU A 193 -5.73 -15.34 -10.43
CA LEU A 193 -7.00 -14.85 -10.96
C LEU A 193 -7.52 -15.83 -12.01
N ASP A 194 -8.74 -16.32 -11.82
CA ASP A 194 -9.41 -17.29 -12.68
C ASP A 194 -8.58 -18.56 -12.98
N GLY A 195 -7.62 -18.87 -12.11
CA GLY A 195 -6.72 -20.04 -12.21
C GLY A 195 -5.34 -19.76 -12.81
N ARG A 196 -5.06 -18.52 -13.24
CA ARG A 196 -3.73 -18.10 -13.73
C ARG A 196 -2.96 -17.41 -12.62
N VAL A 197 -1.66 -17.69 -12.49
CA VAL A 197 -0.78 -16.93 -11.58
C VAL A 197 -0.53 -15.57 -12.19
N VAL A 198 -0.78 -14.50 -11.43
CA VAL A 198 -0.68 -13.10 -11.88
C VAL A 198 0.33 -12.29 -11.06
N THR A 199 0.65 -12.73 -9.84
CA THR A 199 1.74 -12.16 -9.06
C THR A 199 2.29 -13.21 -8.10
N THR A 200 3.56 -13.07 -7.75
CA THR A 200 4.24 -13.90 -6.74
C THR A 200 4.61 -13.05 -5.54
N ILE A 201 4.62 -13.68 -4.37
CA ILE A 201 4.92 -13.08 -3.09
C ILE A 201 6.19 -13.78 -2.59
N GLY A 202 7.33 -13.07 -2.68
CA GLY A 202 8.65 -13.59 -2.38
C GLY A 202 8.89 -13.94 -0.90
N VAL A 203 7.96 -13.56 -0.02
CA VAL A 203 7.94 -14.01 1.38
C VAL A 203 6.54 -14.47 1.79
N PRO A 204 6.41 -15.36 2.79
CA PRO A 204 5.10 -15.74 3.32
C PRO A 204 4.41 -14.50 3.94
N PRO A 205 3.29 -14.03 3.38
CA PRO A 205 2.56 -12.90 3.93
C PRO A 205 1.82 -13.34 5.18
N ARG A 206 1.88 -12.55 6.25
CA ARG A 206 1.02 -12.78 7.41
C ARG A 206 -0.36 -12.19 7.22
N MET A 207 -0.59 -11.32 6.24
CA MET A 207 -1.89 -10.68 6.03
C MET A 207 -2.32 -10.72 4.58
N LEU A 208 -3.48 -11.33 4.33
CA LEU A 208 -4.08 -11.49 3.00
C LEU A 208 -5.49 -10.92 3.01
N TYR A 209 -5.78 -10.01 2.08
CA TYR A 209 -7.11 -9.46 1.88
C TYR A 209 -7.54 -9.62 0.41
N GLY A 210 -8.54 -10.47 0.18
CA GLY A 210 -9.18 -10.62 -1.13
C GLY A 210 -10.56 -9.98 -1.22
N VAL A 211 -10.82 -9.21 -2.28
CA VAL A 211 -12.15 -8.71 -2.66
C VAL A 211 -12.48 -9.19 -4.08
N ALA A 212 -13.44 -10.11 -4.26
CA ALA A 212 -13.72 -10.70 -5.58
C ALA A 212 -15.13 -11.32 -5.70
N GLN A 213 -15.44 -11.99 -6.83
CA GLN A 213 -16.68 -12.79 -6.93
C GLN A 213 -16.61 -14.03 -6.03
N ARG A 214 -15.44 -14.67 -5.97
CA ARG A 214 -15.10 -15.76 -5.06
C ARG A 214 -13.68 -15.56 -4.56
N VAL A 215 -13.47 -15.78 -3.27
CA VAL A 215 -12.17 -15.60 -2.62
C VAL A 215 -11.77 -16.93 -1.97
N THR A 216 -10.54 -17.36 -2.20
CA THR A 216 -9.91 -18.42 -1.43
C THR A 216 -8.59 -17.89 -0.89
N LEU A 217 -8.47 -17.79 0.43
CA LEU A 217 -7.24 -17.39 1.10
C LEU A 217 -6.70 -18.61 1.85
N LEU A 218 -5.43 -18.91 1.61
CA LEU A 218 -4.67 -19.90 2.33
C LEU A 218 -3.53 -19.17 3.03
N GLY A 219 -3.50 -19.26 4.35
CA GLY A 219 -2.44 -18.74 5.20
C GLY A 219 -1.16 -19.56 5.08
N THR A 220 -0.32 -19.40 6.10
CA THR A 220 0.96 -20.03 6.30
C THR A 220 0.90 -20.93 7.55
N PRO A 221 1.95 -21.70 7.88
CA PRO A 221 1.97 -22.44 9.15
C PRO A 221 2.21 -21.59 10.42
N GLY A 222 2.24 -20.26 10.32
CA GLY A 222 2.35 -19.38 11.48
C GLY A 222 1.28 -18.29 11.44
N VAL A 223 1.20 -17.47 12.50
CA VAL A 223 0.12 -16.46 12.67
C VAL A 223 -0.16 -15.66 11.41
N ASP A 224 -1.40 -15.74 10.95
CA ASP A 224 -1.94 -15.04 9.79
C ASP A 224 -3.18 -14.20 10.15
N ARG A 225 -3.46 -13.20 9.32
CA ARG A 225 -4.72 -12.48 9.23
C ARG A 225 -5.30 -12.65 7.83
N LEU A 226 -6.46 -13.29 7.73
CA LEU A 226 -7.12 -13.57 6.46
C LEU A 226 -8.44 -12.81 6.40
N ALA A 227 -8.56 -11.93 5.41
CA ALA A 227 -9.70 -11.05 5.21
C ALA A 227 -10.38 -11.34 3.86
N GLY A 228 -11.59 -11.92 3.89
CA GLY A 228 -12.35 -12.23 2.69
C GLY A 228 -13.58 -11.34 2.50
N ALA A 229 -13.69 -10.68 1.34
CA ALA A 229 -14.90 -9.98 0.92
C ALA A 229 -15.35 -10.48 -0.46
N ALA A 230 -16.11 -11.58 -0.48
CA ALA A 230 -16.63 -12.16 -1.71
C ALA A 230 -18.13 -11.87 -1.92
N CYS A 231 -18.54 -11.79 -3.19
CA CYS A 231 -19.97 -11.76 -3.55
C CYS A 231 -20.63 -13.14 -3.52
N GLY A 232 -19.85 -14.21 -3.67
CA GLY A 232 -20.27 -15.60 -3.42
C GLY A 232 -19.56 -16.18 -2.20
N GLN A 233 -19.26 -17.48 -2.24
CA GLN A 233 -18.59 -18.16 -1.13
C GLN A 233 -17.13 -17.73 -0.98
N SER A 234 -16.75 -17.30 0.22
CA SER A 234 -15.36 -17.17 0.66
C SER A 234 -14.87 -18.48 1.29
N VAL A 235 -13.62 -18.86 1.05
CA VAL A 235 -12.93 -19.96 1.74
C VAL A 235 -11.67 -19.42 2.39
N LEU A 236 -11.56 -19.50 3.71
CA LEU A 236 -10.40 -19.03 4.48
C LEU A 236 -9.78 -20.22 5.21
N ARG A 237 -8.46 -20.37 5.15
CA ARG A 237 -7.73 -21.42 5.88
C ARG A 237 -6.46 -20.86 6.50
N GLY A 238 -6.40 -20.76 7.84
CA GLY A 238 -5.21 -20.29 8.57
C GLY A 238 -4.07 -21.31 8.48
N LEU A 239 -4.37 -22.59 8.73
CA LEU A 239 -3.46 -23.75 8.76
C LEU A 239 -2.84 -23.96 10.14
N GLY A 240 -1.96 -23.08 10.60
CA GLY A 240 -1.39 -23.18 11.93
C GLY A 240 -0.78 -21.87 12.42
N GLY A 241 -0.57 -21.76 13.72
CA GLY A 241 -0.39 -20.46 14.36
C GLY A 241 -1.71 -19.95 14.91
N ASP A 242 -1.65 -18.88 15.70
CA ASP A 242 -2.83 -18.24 16.27
C ASP A 242 -3.38 -17.24 15.23
N ASP A 243 -4.40 -17.63 14.47
CA ASP A 243 -4.82 -16.93 13.26
C ASP A 243 -6.06 -16.05 13.49
N GLU A 244 -6.19 -14.98 12.70
CA GLU A 244 -7.36 -14.10 12.66
C GLU A 244 -8.06 -14.21 11.31
N LEU A 245 -9.21 -14.87 11.26
CA LEU A 245 -9.99 -15.09 10.04
C LEU A 245 -11.27 -14.24 10.09
N VAL A 246 -11.29 -13.19 9.28
CA VAL A 246 -12.37 -12.18 9.30
C VAL A 246 -13.00 -12.04 7.93
N THR A 247 -14.31 -11.80 7.92
CA THR A 247 -14.99 -11.31 6.73
C THR A 247 -15.40 -9.85 6.93
N PHE A 248 -15.05 -9.01 5.96
CA PHE A 248 -15.42 -7.60 5.97
C PHE A 248 -16.50 -7.32 4.93
N LEU A 249 -17.44 -6.44 5.27
CA LEU A 249 -18.33 -5.83 4.28
C LEU A 249 -17.57 -4.70 3.58
N ASP A 250 -16.77 -5.00 2.54
CA ASP A 250 -16.20 -3.92 1.74
C ASP A 250 -17.31 -3.20 0.95
N ARG A 251 -17.29 -1.86 1.01
CA ARG A 251 -18.14 -0.94 0.24
C ARG A 251 -17.73 -0.91 -1.25
N ALA A 252 -16.56 -1.43 -1.61
CA ALA A 252 -16.03 -1.46 -2.97
C ALA A 252 -16.81 -2.38 -3.93
N THR A 253 -17.66 -3.29 -3.45
CA THR A 253 -18.53 -4.12 -4.31
C THR A 253 -19.95 -3.54 -4.38
N PRO A 254 -20.48 -3.21 -5.59
CA PRO A 254 -21.85 -2.75 -5.73
C PRO A 254 -22.85 -3.75 -5.15
N ARG A 255 -23.60 -3.29 -4.14
CA ARG A 255 -24.57 -4.10 -3.37
C ARG A 255 -25.63 -4.87 -4.17
N PRO A 256 -26.11 -4.45 -5.37
CA PRO A 256 -27.19 -5.19 -6.05
C PRO A 256 -26.79 -6.57 -6.58
N GLU A 257 -25.51 -6.86 -6.78
CA GLU A 257 -25.04 -8.05 -7.51
C GLU A 257 -24.50 -9.18 -6.61
N CYS A 258 -24.53 -9.00 -5.29
CA CYS A 258 -23.82 -9.88 -4.35
C CYS A 258 -24.76 -10.51 -3.30
N PRO A 259 -25.80 -11.27 -3.71
CA PRO A 259 -26.61 -12.04 -2.78
C PRO A 259 -25.83 -13.27 -2.30
N HIS A 260 -25.89 -13.55 -0.99
CA HIS A 260 -25.29 -14.72 -0.30
C HIS A 260 -23.76 -14.71 -0.15
N ARG A 261 -23.29 -14.00 0.87
CA ARG A 261 -21.86 -13.83 1.19
C ARG A 261 -21.37 -14.83 2.24
N ARG A 262 -21.75 -16.11 2.12
CA ARG A 262 -21.31 -17.07 3.14
C ARG A 262 -19.81 -17.33 3.09
N VAL A 263 -19.23 -17.66 4.24
CA VAL A 263 -17.84 -18.07 4.39
C VAL A 263 -17.75 -19.51 4.87
N SER A 264 -16.70 -20.19 4.40
CA SER A 264 -16.20 -21.41 5.02
C SER A 264 -14.80 -21.14 5.55
N ALA A 265 -14.68 -20.98 6.86
CA ALA A 265 -13.43 -20.65 7.54
C ALA A 265 -12.93 -21.85 8.34
N PHE A 266 -11.64 -22.11 8.25
CA PHE A 266 -10.95 -23.10 9.07
C PHE A 266 -9.70 -22.46 9.67
N GLY A 267 -9.67 -22.30 11.00
CA GLY A 267 -8.54 -21.72 11.71
C GLY A 267 -7.29 -22.57 11.50
N GLY A 268 -7.27 -23.76 12.08
CA GLY A 268 -6.13 -24.65 11.94
C GLY A 268 -5.66 -25.12 13.29
N ALA A 269 -4.36 -25.16 13.50
CA ALA A 269 -3.78 -25.46 14.81
C ALA A 269 -3.25 -24.18 15.47
N GLY A 270 -3.75 -23.84 16.64
CA GLY A 270 -3.41 -22.59 17.34
C GLY A 270 -4.64 -22.02 18.02
N ASP A 271 -4.50 -20.90 18.71
CA ASP A 271 -5.62 -20.21 19.34
C ASP A 271 -6.22 -19.21 18.34
N ASP A 272 -7.27 -19.61 17.60
CA ASP A 272 -7.77 -18.84 16.46
C ASP A 272 -8.96 -17.93 16.79
N GLU A 273 -9.04 -16.77 16.12
CA GLU A 273 -10.22 -15.91 16.12
C GLU A 273 -10.92 -15.97 14.75
N ILE A 274 -12.17 -16.42 14.74
CA ILE A 274 -12.95 -16.60 13.51
C ILE A 274 -14.24 -15.81 13.58
N ILE A 275 -14.42 -14.87 12.64
CA ILE A 275 -15.61 -14.03 12.54
C ILE A 275 -16.29 -14.26 11.18
N GLY A 276 -17.49 -14.81 11.24
CA GLY A 276 -18.41 -15.01 10.12
C GLY A 276 -19.05 -13.72 9.62
N THR A 277 -20.19 -13.87 8.96
CA THR A 277 -20.88 -12.91 8.13
C THR A 277 -22.32 -12.76 8.61
N ALA A 278 -23.15 -11.97 7.92
CA ALA A 278 -24.58 -11.91 8.23
C ALA A 278 -25.41 -13.02 7.53
N TYR A 279 -24.77 -14.08 7.03
CA TYR A 279 -25.36 -15.19 6.27
C TYR A 279 -24.86 -16.55 6.77
N ASP A 280 -25.56 -17.61 6.37
CA ASP A 280 -25.32 -19.00 6.78
C ASP A 280 -23.88 -19.50 6.54
N ASP A 281 -23.07 -19.52 7.59
CA ASP A 281 -21.63 -19.80 7.53
C ASP A 281 -21.25 -21.20 8.02
N VAL A 282 -20.04 -21.63 7.65
CA VAL A 282 -19.40 -22.84 8.21
C VAL A 282 -18.05 -22.45 8.78
N LEU A 283 -17.96 -22.42 10.09
CA LEU A 283 -16.79 -21.96 10.83
C LEU A 283 -16.22 -23.10 11.66
N ARG A 284 -14.92 -23.36 11.53
CA ARG A 284 -14.25 -24.40 12.29
C ARG A 284 -12.94 -23.86 12.88
N GLY A 285 -12.78 -23.95 14.19
CA GLY A 285 -11.56 -23.57 14.90
C GLY A 285 -10.42 -24.54 14.56
N GLY A 286 -10.45 -25.71 15.17
CA GLY A 286 -9.43 -26.74 15.00
C GLY A 286 -8.86 -27.14 16.36
N PRO A 287 -7.61 -27.61 16.44
CA PRO A 287 -6.97 -27.80 17.73
C PRO A 287 -6.48 -26.48 18.32
N GLY A 288 -6.87 -26.18 19.57
CA GLY A 288 -6.40 -24.98 20.27
C GLY A 288 -7.48 -24.37 21.14
N ARG A 289 -7.35 -23.09 21.49
CA ARG A 289 -8.42 -22.34 22.16
C ARG A 289 -8.98 -21.31 21.19
N ASP A 290 -10.11 -21.66 20.58
CA ASP A 290 -10.68 -20.85 19.50
C ASP A 290 -11.82 -19.95 20.00
N ASP A 291 -11.99 -18.79 19.39
CA ASP A 291 -13.14 -17.89 19.54
C ASP A 291 -13.86 -17.73 18.19
N ILE A 292 -15.03 -18.35 18.07
CA ILE A 292 -15.79 -18.48 16.84
C ILE A 292 -17.10 -17.70 16.96
N ARG A 293 -17.35 -16.78 16.04
CA ARG A 293 -18.55 -15.93 16.03
C ARG A 293 -19.24 -15.98 14.67
N GLY A 294 -20.45 -16.54 14.61
CA GLY A 294 -21.26 -16.66 13.39
C GLY A 294 -21.80 -15.31 12.90
N GLN A 295 -22.26 -14.48 13.85
CA GLN A 295 -22.93 -13.17 13.67
C GLN A 295 -24.41 -13.31 13.31
N GLY A 296 -24.77 -13.64 12.08
CA GLY A 296 -26.16 -13.93 11.76
C GLY A 296 -26.30 -14.77 10.51
N GLY A 297 -27.49 -15.30 10.26
CA GLY A 297 -27.67 -16.43 9.35
C GLY A 297 -27.79 -17.72 10.17
N ASP A 298 -28.09 -18.82 9.50
CA ASP A 298 -28.16 -20.15 10.13
C ASP A 298 -26.78 -20.81 10.04
N ASP A 299 -25.98 -20.72 11.09
CA ASP A 299 -24.55 -21.02 11.05
C ASP A 299 -24.20 -22.44 11.56
N VAL A 300 -23.07 -22.98 11.12
CA VAL A 300 -22.43 -24.19 11.70
C VAL A 300 -21.08 -23.83 12.29
N LEU A 301 -20.96 -23.92 13.62
CA LEU A 301 -19.77 -23.54 14.38
C LEU A 301 -19.17 -24.78 15.05
N LEU A 302 -17.94 -25.14 14.69
CA LEU A 302 -17.25 -26.31 15.23
C LEU A 302 -15.96 -25.86 15.91
N GLY A 303 -15.88 -25.94 17.24
CA GLY A 303 -14.67 -25.63 18.01
C GLY A 303 -13.54 -26.58 17.61
N GLY A 304 -13.71 -27.87 17.91
CA GLY A 304 -12.69 -28.87 17.71
C GLY A 304 -12.07 -29.29 19.03
N PRO A 305 -10.86 -29.86 19.03
CA PRO A 305 -10.19 -30.20 20.28
C PRO A 305 -9.67 -28.96 21.01
N GLY A 306 -10.16 -28.69 22.23
CA GLY A 306 -9.50 -27.73 23.10
C GLY A 306 -10.39 -27.03 24.10
N ARG A 307 -10.40 -25.70 24.11
CA ARG A 307 -11.20 -24.89 25.07
C ARG A 307 -11.89 -23.75 24.35
N ASP A 308 -12.86 -24.10 23.54
CA ASP A 308 -13.38 -23.20 22.53
C ASP A 308 -14.56 -22.39 23.04
N ARG A 309 -14.82 -21.29 22.35
CA ARG A 309 -16.00 -20.45 22.51
C ARG A 309 -16.68 -20.32 21.17
N ALA A 310 -17.96 -20.67 21.13
CA ALA A 310 -18.81 -20.46 19.98
C ALA A 310 -19.95 -19.51 20.32
N ASP A 311 -20.18 -18.53 19.46
CA ASP A 311 -21.30 -17.62 19.53
C ASP A 311 -22.01 -17.57 18.17
N GLY A 312 -23.14 -18.27 18.02
CA GLY A 312 -23.87 -18.37 16.75
C GLY A 312 -24.37 -17.00 16.30
N GLY A 313 -25.14 -16.33 17.15
CA GLY A 313 -25.59 -14.97 16.91
C GLY A 313 -27.08 -14.92 16.60
N LYS A 314 -27.45 -14.37 15.44
CA LYS A 314 -28.85 -14.29 15.00
C LYS A 314 -29.14 -15.34 13.93
N GLY A 315 -29.91 -16.35 14.26
CA GLY A 315 -30.42 -17.32 13.29
C GLY A 315 -30.73 -18.63 13.98
N ARG A 316 -30.68 -19.73 13.24
CA ARG A 316 -30.70 -21.08 13.79
C ARG A 316 -29.33 -21.70 13.60
N ASP A 317 -28.56 -21.64 14.66
CA ASP A 317 -27.15 -21.98 14.68
C ASP A 317 -26.93 -23.35 15.30
N ARG A 318 -26.01 -24.11 14.70
CA ARG A 318 -25.56 -25.40 15.22
C ARG A 318 -24.12 -25.26 15.69
N CYS A 319 -23.93 -25.34 17.00
CA CYS A 319 -22.62 -25.26 17.62
C CYS A 319 -22.17 -26.62 18.17
N ASP A 320 -20.85 -26.85 18.15
CA ASP A 320 -20.17 -27.93 18.85
C ASP A 320 -18.88 -27.35 19.46
N ALA A 321 -18.97 -26.81 20.68
CA ALA A 321 -17.84 -26.22 21.42
C ALA A 321 -18.03 -26.35 22.95
N GLU A 322 -16.96 -26.23 23.73
CA GLU A 322 -17.04 -26.33 25.19
C GLU A 322 -17.84 -25.19 25.85
N ARG A 323 -17.89 -24.02 25.20
CA ARG A 323 -18.66 -22.85 25.65
C ARG A 323 -19.45 -22.23 24.52
N GLU A 324 -20.76 -22.44 24.55
CA GLU A 324 -21.68 -21.96 23.52
C GLU A 324 -22.54 -20.79 24.00
N ARG A 325 -22.84 -19.86 23.10
CA ARG A 325 -23.80 -18.76 23.26
C ARG A 325 -24.64 -18.64 22.00
N ARG A 326 -25.94 -18.38 22.14
CA ARG A 326 -26.86 -18.18 21.00
C ARG A 326 -26.71 -19.31 19.96
N CYS A 327 -26.85 -20.55 20.43
CA CYS A 327 -26.81 -21.76 19.62
C CYS A 327 -28.06 -22.58 19.92
N GLU A 328 -28.70 -23.09 18.87
CA GLU A 328 -29.87 -23.94 18.94
C GLU A 328 -29.46 -25.42 19.09
N ARG A 329 -30.31 -26.20 19.77
CA ARG A 329 -30.10 -27.63 20.00
C ARG A 329 -31.01 -28.48 19.12
#